data_AF-A0A9D9LYE0-F1
#
_entry.id   AF-A0A9D9LYE0-F1
#
_cell.length_a   1.000
_cell.length_b   1.000
_cell.length_c   1.000
_cell.angle_alpha   90.00
_cell.angle_beta   90.00
_cell.angle_gamma   90.00
#
_symmetry.space_group_name_H-M   'P 1'
#
loop_
_entity.id
_entity.type
_entity.pdbx_description
1 polymer ?
#
loop_
_entity_poly.entity_id
_entity_poly.type
_entity_poly.pdbx_seq_one_letter_code
_entity_poly.pdbx_strand_id
1 'polypeptide(L)'
;MHTSGGGTETYLKNILRDKKHYIILRNYKIFDAQEIYKLEIAGLNSVVFISKSDIQKLNCIISLLSVENLCGYKNLPFLLNTFNSFTAKTVFKIHDYFSLCPSVTLTKGCHYCGASCSGACDFVVTGKKFTVKEWREVWESFFENVDEFLFFSESSVKIFTSVYPVDSGKIIVKPHDMSYFTAERITSMPEKMNIGVFGSVITEAKGHSVLKDFVEFVKDKDCKICINGNANNTDYSDNKNCICYGSYKSNEIYERIISQQIGVVFFPSIWPETFSYVVSEVIMTGIPTVCFDVGAQAEKIRNYKLGRIIPDMSNESVLNTLIAAYEEGKKFYKKVYKCE
;
A
#
# COMPACT_ATOMS: atom_id res chain seq x y z
N MET A 1 -5.66 7.02 16.33
CA MET A 1 -4.58 6.15 15.82
C MET A 1 -5.25 4.86 15.37
N HIS A 2 -5.41 4.66 14.06
CA HIS A 2 -5.69 3.31 13.58
C HIS A 2 -4.41 2.50 13.78
N THR A 3 -4.36 1.73 14.85
CA THR A 3 -3.52 0.53 14.95
C THR A 3 -4.09 -0.52 14.00
N SER A 4 -4.14 -0.21 12.72
CA SER A 4 -4.31 -1.24 11.70
C SER A 4 -2.94 -1.89 11.60
N GLY A 5 -2.79 -3.09 12.13
CA GLY A 5 -1.60 -3.92 11.96
C GLY A 5 -1.35 -4.19 10.48
N GLY A 6 -0.77 -3.21 9.80
CA GLY A 6 -0.46 -3.21 8.38
C GLY A 6 0.97 -3.66 8.10
N GLY A 7 1.32 -3.70 6.82
CA GLY A 7 2.63 -4.14 6.33
C GLY A 7 3.82 -3.42 6.99
N THR A 8 3.69 -2.15 7.38
CA THR A 8 4.77 -1.38 8.02
C THR A 8 5.13 -1.91 9.42
N GLU A 9 4.16 -2.33 10.24
CA GLU A 9 4.46 -2.86 11.59
C GLU A 9 5.07 -4.27 11.49
N THR A 10 4.59 -5.09 10.55
CA THR A 10 5.20 -6.40 10.23
C THR A 10 6.62 -6.23 9.69
N TYR A 11 6.85 -5.25 8.81
CA TYR A 11 8.18 -4.90 8.29
C TYR A 11 9.14 -4.44 9.39
N LEU A 12 8.69 -3.55 10.27
CA LEU A 12 9.46 -3.11 11.43
C LEU A 12 9.86 -4.30 12.32
N LYS A 13 8.92 -5.19 12.64
CA LYS A 13 9.22 -6.41 13.40
C LYS A 13 10.27 -7.29 12.72
N ASN A 14 10.18 -7.44 11.40
CA ASN A 14 11.12 -8.26 10.63
C ASN A 14 12.53 -7.66 10.60
N ILE A 15 12.67 -6.34 10.42
CA ILE A 15 14.00 -5.70 10.44
C ILE A 15 14.62 -5.72 11.82
N LEU A 16 13.81 -5.47 12.85
CA LEU A 16 14.30 -5.33 14.20
C LEU A 16 14.62 -6.68 14.85
N ARG A 17 14.13 -7.79 14.29
CA ARG A 17 14.36 -9.15 14.78
C ARG A 17 15.83 -9.46 15.04
N ASP A 18 16.71 -9.03 14.14
CA ASP A 18 18.15 -9.32 14.22
C ASP A 18 18.98 -8.13 14.77
N LYS A 19 18.32 -7.04 15.18
CA LYS A 19 18.97 -5.84 15.70
C LYS A 19 19.04 -5.88 17.22
N LYS A 20 20.26 -5.89 17.77
CA LYS A 20 20.50 -5.92 19.22
C LYS A 20 20.35 -4.56 19.91
N HIS A 21 20.55 -3.47 19.18
CA HIS A 21 20.51 -2.10 19.70
C HIS A 21 19.70 -1.23 18.75
N TYR A 22 18.49 -0.85 19.16
CA TYR A 22 17.64 0.08 18.45
C TYR A 22 16.77 0.87 19.41
N ILE A 23 16.29 2.00 18.92
CA ILE A 23 15.38 2.89 19.61
C ILE A 23 14.20 3.15 18.67
N ILE A 24 12.97 2.87 19.10
CA ILE A 24 11.76 3.22 18.35
C ILE A 24 11.11 4.43 19.00
N LEU A 25 10.99 5.51 18.23
CA LEU A 25 10.25 6.70 18.64
C LEU A 25 8.85 6.66 18.04
N ARG A 26 7.82 6.49 18.88
CA ARG A 26 6.40 6.52 18.47
C ARG A 26 5.70 7.75 19.03
N ASN A 27 4.84 8.38 18.23
CA ASN A 27 3.90 9.36 18.76
C ASN A 27 2.94 8.66 19.75
N TYR A 28 2.79 9.17 20.97
CA TYR A 28 2.01 8.52 22.02
C TYR A 28 0.71 9.25 22.33
N LYS A 29 0.77 10.44 22.94
CA LYS A 29 -0.42 11.22 23.36
C LYS A 29 -0.09 12.71 23.52
N ILE A 30 -1.15 13.54 23.56
CA ILE A 30 -1.09 14.84 24.24
C ILE A 30 -1.49 14.58 25.69
N PHE A 31 -0.64 14.95 26.64
CA PHE A 31 -0.98 15.00 28.06
C PHE A 31 -0.73 16.43 28.54
N ASP A 32 -1.74 17.08 29.09
CA ASP A 32 -1.65 18.46 29.61
C ASP A 32 -1.06 19.47 28.60
N ALA A 33 -1.58 19.46 27.36
CA ALA A 33 -1.08 20.24 26.21
C ALA A 33 0.38 19.98 25.78
N GLN A 34 1.10 19.05 26.43
CA GLN A 34 2.43 18.62 26.03
C GLN A 34 2.37 17.34 25.18
N GLU A 35 3.16 17.35 24.10
CA GLU A 35 3.35 16.16 23.28
C GLU A 35 4.40 15.26 23.89
N ILE A 36 4.01 14.01 24.09
CA ILE A 36 4.87 12.97 24.65
C ILE A 36 5.10 11.91 23.59
N TYR A 37 6.34 11.50 23.46
CA TYR A 37 6.77 10.44 22.58
C TYR A 37 7.11 9.19 23.40
N LYS A 38 6.74 8.04 22.86
CA LYS A 38 7.08 6.73 23.41
C LYS A 38 8.41 6.29 22.81
N LEU A 39 9.37 5.98 23.68
CA LEU A 39 10.66 5.42 23.33
C LEU A 39 10.68 3.93 23.73
N GLU A 40 10.89 3.05 22.75
CA GLU A 40 11.11 1.63 22.99
C GLU A 40 12.57 1.31 22.71
N ILE A 41 13.30 0.81 23.72
CA ILE A 41 14.74 0.53 23.61
C ILE A 41 14.94 -0.98 23.61
N ALA A 42 15.69 -1.48 22.63
CA ALA A 42 16.04 -2.89 22.54
C ALA A 42 16.74 -3.38 23.81
N GLY A 43 16.30 -4.53 24.33
CA GLY A 43 16.93 -5.20 25.47
C GLY A 43 16.53 -4.69 26.86
N LEU A 44 15.80 -3.57 26.99
CA LEU A 44 15.42 -3.04 28.30
C LEU A 44 14.01 -3.44 28.77
N ASN A 45 13.19 -4.13 27.96
CA ASN A 45 11.77 -4.43 28.24
C ASN A 45 10.99 -3.25 28.86
N SER A 46 11.47 -2.03 28.65
CA SER A 46 10.99 -0.81 29.27
C SER A 46 10.59 0.18 28.20
N VAL A 47 9.56 0.93 28.53
CA VAL A 47 9.04 2.01 27.70
C VAL A 47 9.33 3.29 28.45
N VAL A 48 10.06 4.20 27.81
CA VAL A 48 10.32 5.54 28.35
C VAL A 48 9.44 6.54 27.62
N PHE A 49 8.86 7.48 28.35
CA PHE A 49 8.13 8.59 27.78
C PHE A 49 9.01 9.83 27.80
N ILE A 50 9.20 10.43 26.64
CA ILE A 50 10.08 11.58 26.48
C ILE A 50 9.32 12.79 25.94
N SER A 51 9.74 13.97 26.35
CA SER A 51 9.17 15.22 25.86
C SER A 51 9.79 15.61 24.52
N LYS A 52 9.23 16.66 23.92
CA LYS A 52 9.73 17.28 22.69
C LYS A 52 11.22 17.68 22.78
N SER A 53 11.67 18.25 23.90
CA SER A 53 13.06 18.69 24.09
C SER A 53 14.03 17.53 24.28
N ASP A 54 13.55 16.38 24.78
CA ASP A 54 14.37 15.19 24.97
C ASP A 54 14.74 14.49 23.66
N ILE A 55 13.96 14.68 22.58
CA ILE A 55 14.27 14.11 21.26
C ILE A 55 15.64 14.58 20.78
N GLN A 56 16.01 15.84 21.01
CA GLN A 56 17.31 16.37 20.59
C GLN A 56 18.49 15.63 21.23
N LYS A 57 18.30 15.10 22.45
CA LYS A 57 19.34 14.32 23.16
C LYS A 57 19.62 12.99 22.46
N LEU A 58 18.69 12.48 21.65
CA LEU A 58 18.89 11.25 20.87
C LEU A 58 20.03 11.37 19.86
N ASN A 59 20.33 12.59 19.39
CA ASN A 59 21.42 12.85 18.43
C ASN A 59 22.77 12.32 18.92
N CYS A 60 23.04 12.42 20.23
CA CYS A 60 24.31 12.01 20.81
C CYS A 60 24.46 10.49 21.01
N ILE A 61 23.39 9.71 20.78
CA ILE A 61 23.34 8.27 21.12
C ILE A 61 22.96 7.37 19.94
N ILE A 62 22.60 7.94 18.79
CA ILE A 62 22.30 7.17 17.58
C ILE A 62 23.34 7.44 16.50
N SER A 63 23.71 6.39 15.77
CA SER A 63 24.57 6.49 14.58
C SER A 63 23.78 6.43 13.27
N LEU A 64 22.51 6.02 13.34
CA LEU A 64 21.59 5.88 12.21
C LEU A 64 20.19 6.34 12.63
N LEU A 65 19.61 7.25 11.84
CA LEU A 65 18.21 7.63 11.91
C LEU A 65 17.46 7.00 10.73
N SER A 66 16.57 6.04 11.01
CA SER A 66 15.69 5.44 10.00
C SER A 66 14.29 6.01 10.15
N VAL A 67 13.87 6.84 9.20
CA VAL A 67 12.52 7.42 9.17
C VAL A 67 11.61 6.54 8.33
N GLU A 68 10.67 5.86 9.00
CA GLU A 68 9.81 4.83 8.39
C GLU A 68 8.44 5.39 8.01
N ASN A 69 7.74 6.00 8.96
CA ASN A 69 6.41 6.57 8.74
C ASN A 69 6.15 7.69 9.76
N LEU A 70 5.75 8.86 9.28
CA LEU A 70 5.38 10.00 10.13
C LEU A 70 3.89 10.39 9.98
N CYS A 71 3.10 9.63 9.24
CA CYS A 71 1.65 9.80 9.15
C CYS A 71 1.02 9.68 10.55
N GLY A 72 0.27 10.72 10.94
CA GLY A 72 -0.33 10.81 12.27
C GLY A 72 0.61 11.32 13.38
N TYR A 73 1.87 11.63 13.07
CA TYR A 73 2.72 12.39 13.99
C TYR A 73 2.23 13.84 14.08
N LYS A 74 2.20 14.38 15.29
CA LYS A 74 1.89 15.79 15.55
C LYS A 74 3.17 16.62 15.49
N ASN A 75 3.03 17.93 15.29
CA ASN A 75 4.14 18.87 15.17
C ASN A 75 5.24 18.42 14.19
N LEU A 76 4.83 17.86 13.06
CA LEU A 76 5.74 17.34 12.04
C LEU A 76 6.86 18.33 11.65
N PRO A 77 6.60 19.64 11.43
CA PRO A 77 7.68 20.59 11.13
C PRO A 77 8.78 20.62 12.20
N PHE A 78 8.44 20.48 13.48
CA PHE A 78 9.45 20.42 14.54
C PHE A 78 10.26 19.13 14.48
N LEU A 79 9.60 17.98 14.27
CA LEU A 79 10.27 16.69 14.22
C LEU A 79 11.27 16.65 13.07
N LEU A 80 10.83 17.07 11.89
CA LEU A 80 11.69 17.15 10.71
C LEU A 80 12.87 18.09 10.93
N ASN A 81 12.64 19.29 11.50
CA ASN A 81 13.72 20.21 11.84
C ASN A 81 14.68 19.64 12.92
N THR A 82 14.16 18.85 13.85
CA THR A 82 14.99 18.18 14.87
C THR A 82 15.82 17.08 14.25
N PHE A 83 15.27 16.29 13.34
CA PHE A 83 16.00 15.25 12.62
C PHE A 83 17.07 15.85 11.71
N ASN A 84 16.82 17.02 11.12
CA ASN A 84 17.84 17.76 10.36
C ASN A 84 19.04 18.21 11.19
N SER A 85 18.90 18.39 12.51
CA SER A 85 20.05 18.72 13.36
C SER A 85 20.85 17.49 13.78
N PHE A 86 20.43 16.29 13.36
CA PHE A 86 21.13 15.07 13.72
C PHE A 86 22.36 14.87 12.84
N THR A 87 23.43 14.37 13.45
CA THR A 87 24.70 14.02 12.76
C THR A 87 24.73 12.56 12.30
N ALA A 88 23.76 11.76 12.74
CA ALA A 88 23.59 10.38 12.35
C ALA A 88 23.28 10.26 10.86
N LYS A 89 23.74 9.17 10.24
CA LYS A 89 23.31 8.82 8.89
C LYS A 89 21.79 8.74 8.86
N THR A 90 21.14 9.38 7.90
CA THR A 90 19.68 9.45 7.81
C THR A 90 19.19 8.68 6.58
N VAL A 91 18.34 7.69 6.84
CA VAL A 91 17.67 6.90 5.80
C VAL A 91 16.17 7.20 5.88
N PHE A 92 15.59 7.71 4.81
CA PHE A 92 14.14 7.88 4.70
C PHE A 92 13.54 6.76 3.85
N LYS A 93 12.59 6.00 4.40
CA LYS A 93 11.94 4.90 3.70
C LYS A 93 10.54 5.30 3.27
N ILE A 94 10.26 5.19 1.98
CA ILE A 94 9.02 5.64 1.38
C ILE A 94 7.98 4.52 1.47
N HIS A 95 7.45 4.33 2.68
CA HIS A 95 6.35 3.38 2.94
C HIS A 95 5.01 3.90 2.47
N ASP A 96 4.85 5.22 2.42
CA ASP A 96 3.64 5.90 1.98
C ASP A 96 3.97 7.26 1.32
N TYR A 97 2.94 7.94 0.83
CA TYR A 97 3.07 9.25 0.17
C TYR A 97 2.66 10.42 1.07
N PHE A 98 2.70 10.25 2.39
CA PHE A 98 2.37 11.32 3.32
C PHE A 98 3.27 12.54 3.12
N SER A 99 4.52 12.35 2.72
CA SER A 99 5.43 13.45 2.39
C SER A 99 5.08 14.20 1.11
N LEU A 100 4.35 13.59 0.18
CA LEU A 100 3.90 14.24 -1.06
C LEU A 100 2.57 14.96 -0.89
N CYS A 101 1.68 14.40 -0.04
CA CYS A 101 0.34 14.90 0.21
C CYS A 101 -0.21 14.38 1.54
N PRO A 102 -0.88 15.22 2.35
CA PRO A 102 -1.54 14.78 3.58
C PRO A 102 -2.59 13.68 3.40
N SER A 103 -3.15 13.51 2.20
CA SER A 103 -4.12 12.43 1.94
C SER A 103 -3.51 11.04 1.96
N VAL A 104 -2.18 10.90 1.80
CA VAL A 104 -1.41 9.64 1.71
C VAL A 104 -1.73 8.78 0.48
N THR A 105 -3.00 8.74 0.07
CA THR A 105 -3.50 7.96 -1.06
C THR A 105 -3.32 8.67 -2.39
N LEU A 106 -2.96 9.97 -2.39
CA LEU A 106 -2.93 10.81 -3.59
C LEU A 106 -4.26 10.83 -4.36
N THR A 107 -5.36 10.58 -3.65
CA THR A 107 -6.72 10.62 -4.20
C THR A 107 -7.54 11.77 -3.63
N LYS A 108 -8.53 12.23 -4.40
CA LYS A 108 -9.64 13.08 -3.96
C LYS A 108 -10.94 12.46 -4.47
N GLY A 109 -11.72 11.85 -3.56
CA GLY A 109 -12.83 10.98 -3.96
C GLY A 109 -12.32 9.76 -4.76
N CYS A 110 -12.92 9.51 -5.92
CA CYS A 110 -12.55 8.43 -6.85
C CYS A 110 -11.44 8.83 -7.86
N HIS A 111 -10.85 10.02 -7.73
CA HIS A 111 -9.81 10.48 -8.66
C HIS A 111 -8.41 10.38 -8.04
N TYR A 112 -7.54 9.60 -8.67
CA TYR A 112 -6.10 9.56 -8.39
C TYR A 112 -5.38 10.63 -9.22
N CYS A 113 -4.69 11.56 -8.56
CA CYS A 113 -4.02 12.67 -9.24
C CYS A 113 -2.51 12.48 -9.44
N GLY A 114 -1.91 11.38 -8.98
CA GLY A 114 -0.48 11.15 -9.17
C GLY A 114 0.45 12.20 -8.56
N ALA A 115 -0.03 12.97 -7.58
CA ALA A 115 0.66 14.14 -7.04
C ALA A 115 0.88 15.29 -8.05
N SER A 116 0.24 15.27 -9.22
CA SER A 116 0.35 16.30 -10.27
C SER A 116 -0.60 17.48 -10.08
N CYS A 117 -1.21 17.62 -8.90
CA CYS A 117 -2.15 18.71 -8.64
C CYS A 117 -1.44 20.08 -8.56
N SER A 118 -2.17 21.16 -8.81
CA SER A 118 -1.69 22.55 -8.72
C SER A 118 -1.34 23.00 -7.29
N GLY A 119 -1.48 22.12 -6.29
CA GLY A 119 -1.25 22.42 -4.89
C GLY A 119 -2.44 23.05 -4.15
N ALA A 120 -3.53 23.38 -4.85
CA ALA A 120 -4.69 24.11 -4.31
C ALA A 120 -5.63 23.26 -3.41
N CYS A 121 -5.25 22.04 -3.04
CA CYS A 121 -6.02 21.25 -2.08
C CYS A 121 -5.62 21.66 -0.66
N ASP A 122 -6.62 22.01 0.15
CA ASP A 122 -6.44 22.30 1.56
C ASP A 122 -6.67 21.06 2.42
N PHE A 123 -5.78 20.84 3.36
CA PHE A 123 -5.85 19.75 4.32
C PHE A 123 -5.74 20.28 5.74
N VAL A 124 -6.45 19.64 6.67
CA VAL A 124 -6.27 19.89 8.09
C VAL A 124 -5.47 18.73 8.68
N VAL A 125 -4.23 19.01 9.05
CA VAL A 125 -3.35 18.04 9.72
C VAL A 125 -3.19 18.47 11.17
N THR A 126 -3.69 17.63 12.08
CA THR A 126 -3.57 17.84 13.53
C THR A 126 -4.06 19.23 14.00
N GLY A 127 -5.14 19.73 13.39
CA GLY A 127 -5.75 21.02 13.71
C GLY A 127 -5.14 22.24 12.98
N LYS A 128 -4.04 22.05 12.24
CA LYS A 128 -3.45 23.11 11.40
C LYS A 128 -3.81 22.90 9.94
N LYS A 129 -4.19 23.98 9.26
CA LYS A 129 -4.41 23.98 7.82
C LYS A 129 -3.08 24.03 7.07
N PHE A 130 -2.97 23.23 6.02
CA PHE A 130 -1.88 23.25 5.07
C PHE A 130 -2.47 23.14 3.67
N THR A 131 -1.97 23.98 2.76
CA THR A 131 -2.00 23.67 1.34
C THR A 131 -1.03 22.51 1.05
N VAL A 132 -1.22 21.82 -0.07
CA VAL A 132 -0.24 20.80 -0.51
C VAL A 132 1.13 21.43 -0.76
N LYS A 133 1.19 22.69 -1.19
CA LYS A 133 2.46 23.40 -1.41
C LYS A 133 3.23 23.59 -0.10
N GLU A 134 2.61 24.21 0.91
CA GLU A 134 3.22 24.40 2.23
C GLU A 134 3.63 23.07 2.87
N TRP A 135 2.80 22.05 2.67
CA TRP A 135 3.11 20.71 3.15
C TRP A 135 4.39 20.16 2.53
N ARG A 136 4.54 20.34 1.21
CA ARG A 136 5.73 19.88 0.49
C ARG A 136 6.99 20.63 0.88
N GLU A 137 6.91 21.94 1.07
CA GLU A 137 8.02 22.78 1.53
C GLU A 137 8.54 22.34 2.91
N VAL A 138 7.63 21.97 3.83
CA VAL A 138 8.00 21.41 5.14
C VAL A 138 8.83 20.13 5.00
N TRP A 139 8.44 19.23 4.10
CA TRP A 139 9.15 17.97 3.86
C TRP A 139 10.43 18.15 3.06
N GLU A 140 10.44 19.04 2.08
CA GLU A 140 11.61 19.30 1.23
C GLU A 140 12.83 19.72 2.06
N SER A 141 12.62 20.57 3.07
CA SER A 141 13.70 20.97 3.99
C SER A 141 14.34 19.80 4.74
N PHE A 142 13.61 18.70 4.96
CA PHE A 142 14.16 17.49 5.59
C PHE A 142 15.05 16.68 4.64
N PHE A 143 14.76 16.71 3.35
CA PHE A 143 15.43 15.88 2.35
C PHE A 143 16.88 16.27 2.09
N GLU A 144 17.27 17.50 2.39
CA GLU A 144 18.66 17.97 2.28
C GLU A 144 19.62 17.12 3.10
N ASN A 145 19.20 16.67 4.29
CA ASN A 145 20.01 15.87 5.23
C ASN A 145 19.76 14.36 5.13
N VAL A 146 18.93 13.91 4.18
CA VAL A 146 18.72 12.49 3.94
C VAL A 146 19.89 11.95 3.10
N ASP A 147 20.57 10.94 3.62
CA ASP A 147 21.67 10.26 2.93
C ASP A 147 21.14 9.22 1.93
N GLU A 148 20.07 8.51 2.28
CA GLU A 148 19.48 7.47 1.43
C GLU A 148 17.95 7.52 1.45
N PHE A 149 17.36 7.44 0.26
CA PHE A 149 15.93 7.26 0.05
C PHE A 149 15.67 5.81 -0.35
N LEU A 150 15.00 5.05 0.52
CA LEU A 150 14.68 3.66 0.27
C LEU A 150 13.24 3.50 -0.22
N PHE A 151 13.09 3.00 -1.45
CA PHE A 151 11.84 2.73 -2.12
C PHE A 151 11.58 1.22 -2.23
N PHE A 152 10.32 0.84 -2.36
CA PHE A 152 9.89 -0.57 -2.46
C PHE A 152 9.39 -0.96 -3.86
N SER A 153 9.33 -0.02 -4.80
CA SER A 153 8.99 -0.22 -6.21
C SER A 153 9.55 0.93 -7.06
N GLU A 154 9.71 0.70 -8.36
CA GLU A 154 10.09 1.75 -9.31
C GLU A 154 8.96 2.78 -9.48
N SER A 155 7.71 2.34 -9.32
CA SER A 155 6.56 3.22 -9.35
C SER A 155 6.59 4.24 -8.21
N SER A 156 7.02 3.86 -7.01
CA SER A 156 7.12 4.81 -5.91
C SER A 156 8.29 5.78 -6.08
N VAL A 157 9.38 5.35 -6.71
CA VAL A 157 10.44 6.27 -7.18
C VAL A 157 9.84 7.29 -8.12
N LYS A 158 9.21 6.86 -9.22
CA LYS A 158 8.65 7.75 -10.24
C LYS A 158 7.66 8.78 -9.67
N ILE A 159 6.75 8.34 -8.79
CA ILE A 159 5.74 9.22 -8.17
C ILE A 159 6.39 10.22 -7.20
N PHE A 160 7.40 9.79 -6.44
CA PHE A 160 8.09 10.66 -5.51
C PHE A 160 8.95 11.70 -6.25
N THR A 161 9.72 11.25 -7.24
CA THR A 161 10.64 12.11 -7.99
C THR A 161 9.94 13.05 -8.96
N SER A 162 8.65 12.84 -9.26
CA SER A 162 7.86 13.84 -10.00
C SER A 162 7.53 15.09 -9.16
N VAL A 163 7.73 15.03 -7.84
CA VAL A 163 7.52 16.15 -6.92
C VAL A 163 8.86 16.66 -6.38
N TYR A 164 9.70 15.76 -5.88
CA TYR A 164 10.99 16.11 -5.28
C TYR A 164 12.14 15.56 -6.12
N PRO A 165 12.96 16.43 -6.75
CA PRO A 165 14.19 15.98 -7.40
C PRO A 165 15.12 15.35 -6.36
N VAL A 166 15.42 14.06 -6.51
CA VAL A 166 16.36 13.34 -5.65
C VAL A 166 17.56 12.91 -6.48
N ASP A 167 18.76 13.09 -5.94
CA ASP A 167 19.97 12.56 -6.56
C ASP A 167 19.87 11.03 -6.69
N SER A 168 20.03 10.53 -7.92
CA SER A 168 20.06 9.10 -8.23
C SER A 168 21.02 8.29 -7.35
N GLY A 169 22.13 8.88 -6.91
CA GLY A 169 23.09 8.22 -6.01
C GLY A 169 22.55 7.96 -4.60
N LYS A 170 21.49 8.66 -4.20
CA LYS A 170 20.80 8.46 -2.91
C LYS A 170 19.59 7.53 -3.01
N ILE A 171 19.17 7.13 -4.21
CA ILE A 171 17.98 6.30 -4.43
C ILE A 171 18.36 4.82 -4.31
N ILE A 172 17.70 4.13 -3.39
CA ILE A 172 17.82 2.67 -3.21
C ILE A 172 16.45 2.05 -3.43
N VAL A 173 16.31 1.17 -4.42
CA VAL A 173 15.09 0.37 -4.62
C VAL A 173 15.31 -1.02 -4.04
N LYS A 174 14.60 -1.34 -2.96
CA LYS A 174 14.65 -2.64 -2.30
C LYS A 174 13.23 -3.14 -2.03
N PRO A 175 12.65 -3.95 -2.93
CA PRO A 175 11.35 -4.58 -2.71
C PRO A 175 11.29 -5.36 -1.39
N HIS A 176 10.10 -5.47 -0.81
CA HIS A 176 9.93 -6.27 0.40
C HIS A 176 10.15 -7.76 0.15
N ASP A 177 10.65 -8.45 1.17
CA ASP A 177 10.85 -9.90 1.16
C ASP A 177 9.50 -10.64 1.18
N MET A 178 9.34 -11.57 0.25
CA MET A 178 8.16 -12.44 0.11
C MET A 178 8.43 -13.88 0.58
N SER A 179 9.60 -14.17 1.16
CA SER A 179 10.01 -15.51 1.62
C SER A 179 9.05 -16.14 2.65
N TYR A 180 8.24 -15.32 3.34
CA TYR A 180 7.23 -15.78 4.29
C TYR A 180 6.07 -16.52 3.60
N PHE A 181 5.88 -16.29 2.29
CA PHE A 181 4.76 -16.80 1.53
C PHE A 181 5.23 -17.77 0.46
N THR A 182 4.66 -18.96 0.49
CA THR A 182 4.70 -19.92 -0.60
C THR A 182 3.27 -20.27 -0.95
N ALA A 183 2.98 -20.34 -2.24
CA ALA A 183 1.65 -20.69 -2.73
C ALA A 183 1.75 -21.94 -3.60
N GLU A 184 0.76 -22.82 -3.44
CA GLU A 184 0.42 -23.73 -4.51
C GLU A 184 0.00 -22.94 -5.76
N ARG A 185 0.29 -23.50 -6.93
CA ARG A 185 -0.05 -22.89 -8.21
C ARG A 185 -1.29 -23.57 -8.76
N ILE A 186 -2.21 -22.77 -9.32
CA ILE A 186 -3.31 -23.34 -10.07
C ILE A 186 -2.78 -24.13 -11.26
N THR A 187 -3.43 -25.25 -11.57
CA THR A 187 -3.04 -26.15 -12.67
C THR A 187 -4.07 -26.18 -13.79
N SER A 188 -5.26 -25.64 -13.55
CA SER A 188 -6.35 -25.55 -14.52
C SER A 188 -7.20 -24.31 -14.27
N MET A 189 -7.97 -23.92 -15.28
CA MET A 189 -8.92 -22.81 -15.19
C MET A 189 -10.34 -23.35 -15.03
N PRO A 190 -11.19 -22.73 -14.19
CA PRO A 190 -12.59 -23.11 -14.08
C PRO A 190 -13.35 -22.81 -15.38
N GLU A 191 -14.50 -23.45 -15.58
CA GLU A 191 -15.35 -23.24 -16.77
C GLU A 191 -16.03 -21.87 -16.81
N LYS A 192 -16.31 -21.29 -15.64
CA LYS A 192 -16.91 -19.96 -15.49
C LYS A 192 -15.88 -18.93 -15.05
N MET A 193 -16.06 -17.69 -15.49
CA MET A 193 -15.24 -16.55 -15.10
C MET A 193 -15.77 -15.94 -13.79
N ASN A 194 -15.64 -16.64 -12.66
CA ASN A 194 -15.86 -15.99 -11.38
C ASN A 194 -14.69 -15.04 -11.09
N ILE A 195 -15.00 -13.86 -10.60
CA ILE A 195 -14.07 -12.76 -10.36
C ILE A 195 -13.74 -12.74 -8.87
N GLY A 196 -12.48 -12.97 -8.51
CA GLY A 196 -11.98 -12.78 -7.16
C GLY A 196 -11.56 -11.33 -6.91
N VAL A 197 -11.92 -10.77 -5.77
CA VAL A 197 -11.37 -9.49 -5.29
C VAL A 197 -10.67 -9.76 -3.97
N PHE A 198 -9.37 -9.53 -3.89
CA PHE A 198 -8.57 -9.79 -2.69
C PHE A 198 -8.10 -8.50 -2.02
N GLY A 199 -8.30 -8.42 -0.71
CA GLY A 199 -7.95 -7.25 0.10
C GLY A 199 -9.16 -6.43 0.53
N SER A 200 -8.93 -5.42 1.37
CA SER A 200 -10.03 -4.56 1.84
C SER A 200 -10.44 -3.55 0.77
N VAL A 201 -11.75 -3.38 0.59
CA VAL A 201 -12.39 -2.46 -0.38
C VAL A 201 -13.37 -1.50 0.32
N ILE A 202 -13.11 -1.17 1.58
CA ILE A 202 -13.99 -0.29 2.40
C ILE A 202 -13.84 1.18 2.02
N THR A 203 -12.65 1.62 1.62
CA THR A 203 -12.39 3.04 1.35
C THR A 203 -12.45 3.34 -0.15
N GLU A 204 -12.78 4.58 -0.50
CA GLU A 204 -12.77 5.03 -1.90
C GLU A 204 -11.43 4.77 -2.59
N ALA A 205 -10.32 5.05 -1.92
CA ALA A 205 -8.98 4.83 -2.47
C ALA A 205 -8.70 3.33 -2.72
N LYS A 206 -9.29 2.42 -1.93
CA LYS A 206 -9.21 0.98 -2.16
C LYS A 206 -10.22 0.47 -3.19
N GLY A 207 -10.97 1.35 -3.85
CA GLY A 207 -11.86 1.02 -4.95
C GLY A 207 -13.29 0.72 -4.54
N HIS A 208 -13.77 1.24 -3.40
CA HIS A 208 -15.13 1.00 -2.91
C HIS A 208 -16.20 1.32 -3.97
N SER A 209 -16.29 2.58 -4.43
CA SER A 209 -17.27 2.98 -5.45
C SER A 209 -17.03 2.27 -6.78
N VAL A 210 -15.76 2.08 -7.18
CA VAL A 210 -15.42 1.38 -8.43
C VAL A 210 -15.96 -0.05 -8.44
N LEU A 211 -15.77 -0.79 -7.34
CA LEU A 211 -16.30 -2.15 -7.23
C LEU A 211 -17.82 -2.17 -7.15
N LYS A 212 -18.43 -1.23 -6.41
CA LYS A 212 -19.89 -1.12 -6.30
C LYS A 212 -20.55 -0.88 -7.65
N ASP A 213 -20.05 0.09 -8.41
CA ASP A 213 -20.56 0.41 -9.75
C ASP A 213 -20.35 -0.75 -10.72
N PHE A 214 -19.20 -1.44 -10.62
CA PHE A 214 -18.91 -2.61 -11.44
C PHE A 214 -19.83 -3.80 -11.12
N VAL A 215 -20.10 -4.07 -9.83
CA VAL A 215 -21.02 -5.13 -9.38
C VAL A 215 -22.43 -4.89 -9.93
N GLU A 216 -22.92 -3.65 -9.90
CA GLU A 216 -24.22 -3.30 -10.47
C GLU A 216 -24.23 -3.46 -12.00
N PHE A 217 -23.16 -3.05 -12.67
CA PHE A 217 -23.02 -3.18 -14.13
C PHE A 217 -23.06 -4.63 -14.62
N VAL A 218 -22.49 -5.57 -13.87
CA VAL A 218 -22.46 -6.99 -14.25
C VAL A 218 -23.55 -7.85 -13.62
N LYS A 219 -24.54 -7.25 -12.94
CA LYS A 219 -25.55 -8.00 -12.17
C LYS A 219 -26.30 -9.07 -12.97
N ASP A 220 -26.55 -8.81 -14.27
CA ASP A 220 -27.28 -9.68 -15.18
C ASP A 220 -26.36 -10.59 -16.01
N LYS A 221 -25.05 -10.58 -15.75
CA LYS A 221 -24.06 -11.43 -16.44
C LYS A 221 -23.88 -12.76 -15.69
N ASP A 222 -23.54 -13.82 -16.42
CA ASP A 222 -23.20 -15.13 -15.82
C ASP A 222 -21.77 -15.14 -15.26
N CYS A 223 -21.53 -14.31 -14.24
CA CYS A 223 -20.28 -14.30 -13.48
C CYS A 223 -20.56 -14.00 -12.01
N LYS A 224 -19.84 -14.68 -11.11
CA LYS A 224 -19.87 -14.36 -9.67
C LYS A 224 -18.72 -13.43 -9.31
N ILE A 225 -18.95 -12.52 -8.38
CA ILE A 225 -17.92 -11.69 -7.74
C ILE A 225 -17.73 -12.19 -6.31
N CYS A 226 -16.51 -12.61 -5.99
CA CYS A 226 -16.13 -13.18 -4.70
C CYS A 226 -15.19 -12.21 -3.99
N ILE A 227 -15.72 -11.43 -3.05
CA ILE A 227 -14.95 -10.43 -2.29
C ILE A 227 -14.31 -11.11 -1.08
N ASN A 228 -12.99 -11.24 -1.12
CA ASN A 228 -12.14 -11.80 -0.07
C ASN A 228 -11.40 -10.67 0.61
N GLY A 229 -11.92 -10.22 1.74
CA GLY A 229 -11.39 -9.12 2.54
C GLY A 229 -12.51 -8.33 3.22
N ASN A 230 -12.12 -7.28 3.94
CA ASN A 230 -13.09 -6.40 4.58
C ASN A 230 -13.80 -5.54 3.53
N ALA A 231 -15.12 -5.60 3.50
CA ALA A 231 -16.01 -4.83 2.65
C ALA A 231 -17.27 -4.46 3.45
N ASN A 232 -18.02 -3.45 2.99
CA ASN A 232 -19.31 -3.14 3.60
C ASN A 232 -20.40 -4.03 2.98
N ASN A 233 -20.81 -5.08 3.69
CA ASN A 233 -21.71 -6.11 3.14
C ASN A 233 -23.07 -5.55 2.68
N THR A 234 -23.55 -4.46 3.28
CA THR A 234 -24.82 -3.85 2.89
C THR A 234 -24.78 -3.23 1.49
N ASP A 235 -23.60 -2.92 0.95
CA ASP A 235 -23.48 -2.36 -0.40
C ASP A 235 -23.69 -3.41 -1.50
N TYR A 236 -23.72 -4.69 -1.15
CA TYR A 236 -23.81 -5.81 -2.11
C TYR A 236 -24.98 -6.76 -1.83
N SER A 237 -25.83 -6.48 -0.83
CA SER A 237 -26.88 -7.40 -0.36
C SER A 237 -27.91 -7.77 -1.42
N ASP A 238 -28.16 -6.86 -2.35
CA ASP A 238 -29.21 -7.02 -3.36
C ASP A 238 -28.72 -7.78 -4.60
N ASN A 239 -27.41 -8.03 -4.70
CA ASN A 239 -26.80 -8.71 -5.83
C ASN A 239 -26.46 -10.17 -5.50
N LYS A 240 -27.29 -11.11 -5.98
CA LYS A 240 -27.11 -12.55 -5.77
C LYS A 240 -25.81 -13.11 -6.36
N ASN A 241 -25.20 -12.39 -7.28
CA ASN A 241 -23.94 -12.77 -7.92
C ASN A 241 -22.72 -12.17 -7.22
N CYS A 242 -22.89 -11.36 -6.17
CA CYS A 242 -21.80 -10.84 -5.35
C CYS A 242 -21.81 -11.45 -3.95
N ILE A 243 -20.69 -12.01 -3.50
CA ILE A 243 -20.56 -12.66 -2.19
C ILE A 243 -19.35 -12.10 -1.44
N CYS A 244 -19.59 -11.58 -0.23
CA CYS A 244 -18.54 -11.16 0.70
C CYS A 244 -18.12 -12.32 1.60
N TYR A 245 -16.90 -12.81 1.43
CA TYR A 245 -16.31 -13.91 2.21
C TYR A 245 -15.52 -13.45 3.45
N GLY A 246 -15.43 -12.14 3.67
CA GLY A 246 -14.76 -11.56 4.83
C GLY A 246 -13.24 -11.71 4.81
N SER A 247 -12.62 -11.47 5.97
CA SER A 247 -11.16 -11.52 6.14
C SER A 247 -10.58 -12.92 5.91
N TYR A 248 -9.29 -12.96 5.59
CA TYR A 248 -8.52 -14.16 5.31
C TYR A 248 -7.06 -13.97 5.74
N LYS A 249 -6.35 -15.08 5.92
CA LYS A 249 -4.91 -15.14 6.08
C LYS A 249 -4.25 -15.33 4.72
N SER A 250 -3.04 -14.80 4.51
CA SER A 250 -2.34 -14.92 3.23
C SER A 250 -2.26 -16.36 2.72
N ASN A 251 -2.04 -17.35 3.59
CA ASN A 251 -1.96 -18.77 3.19
C ASN A 251 -3.29 -19.39 2.73
N GLU A 252 -4.43 -18.71 2.90
CA GLU A 252 -5.75 -19.16 2.44
C GLU A 252 -6.09 -18.68 1.01
N ILE A 253 -5.25 -17.85 0.38
CA ILE A 253 -5.52 -17.27 -0.95
C ILE A 253 -5.76 -18.38 -1.98
N TYR A 254 -4.88 -19.39 -2.03
CA TYR A 254 -5.00 -20.49 -2.99
C TYR A 254 -6.29 -21.29 -2.77
N GLU A 255 -6.59 -21.69 -1.53
CA GLU A 255 -7.81 -22.44 -1.20
C GLU A 255 -9.08 -21.67 -1.57
N ARG A 256 -9.07 -20.34 -1.40
CA ARG A 256 -10.18 -19.48 -1.80
C ARG A 256 -10.35 -19.42 -3.31
N ILE A 257 -9.26 -19.31 -4.06
CA ILE A 257 -9.29 -19.37 -5.53
C ILE A 257 -9.96 -20.68 -6.00
N ILE A 258 -9.55 -21.82 -5.45
CA ILE A 258 -10.09 -23.13 -5.83
C ILE A 258 -11.55 -23.31 -5.40
N SER A 259 -11.85 -23.11 -4.12
CA SER A 259 -13.19 -23.35 -3.57
C SER A 259 -14.27 -22.43 -4.16
N GLN A 260 -13.89 -21.20 -4.54
CA GLN A 260 -14.81 -20.22 -5.13
C GLN A 260 -14.82 -20.29 -6.67
N GLN A 261 -14.02 -21.19 -7.26
CA GLN A 261 -13.87 -21.36 -8.71
C GLN A 261 -13.51 -20.03 -9.40
N ILE A 262 -12.59 -19.27 -8.78
CA ILE A 262 -12.15 -17.97 -9.32
C ILE A 262 -11.35 -18.21 -10.60
N GLY A 263 -11.80 -17.59 -11.69
CA GLY A 263 -11.13 -17.61 -12.99
C GLY A 263 -10.25 -16.39 -13.24
N VAL A 264 -10.48 -15.27 -12.55
CA VAL A 264 -9.68 -14.06 -12.71
C VAL A 264 -9.74 -13.23 -11.44
N VAL A 265 -8.64 -12.57 -11.07
CA VAL A 265 -8.63 -11.63 -9.95
C VAL A 265 -8.68 -10.20 -10.45
N PHE A 266 -9.54 -9.38 -9.85
CA PHE A 266 -9.64 -7.94 -10.07
C PHE A 266 -9.19 -7.18 -8.82
N PHE A 267 -8.23 -6.28 -8.99
CA PHE A 267 -7.85 -5.28 -7.98
C PHE A 267 -8.43 -3.90 -8.32
N PRO A 268 -9.53 -3.48 -7.67
CA PRO A 268 -10.20 -2.22 -7.95
C PRO A 268 -9.52 -0.98 -7.33
N SER A 269 -8.42 -1.17 -6.60
CA SER A 269 -7.72 -0.10 -5.88
C SER A 269 -7.16 0.97 -6.82
N ILE A 270 -7.51 2.22 -6.52
CA ILE A 270 -6.95 3.44 -7.15
C ILE A 270 -5.91 4.13 -6.25
N TRP A 271 -5.59 3.54 -5.11
CA TRP A 271 -4.48 3.98 -4.26
C TRP A 271 -3.18 3.44 -4.88
N PRO A 272 -2.22 4.29 -5.28
CA PRO A 272 -0.87 3.83 -5.58
C PRO A 272 -0.24 3.24 -4.32
N GLU A 273 -0.21 1.92 -4.20
CA GLU A 273 0.55 1.31 -3.12
C GLU A 273 2.05 1.41 -3.44
N THR A 274 2.89 1.53 -2.42
CA THR A 274 4.35 1.62 -2.57
C THR A 274 5.00 0.25 -2.82
N PHE A 275 4.28 -0.84 -2.50
CA PHE A 275 4.68 -2.22 -2.80
C PHE A 275 3.49 -3.08 -3.22
N SER A 276 2.44 -3.17 -2.41
CA SER A 276 1.31 -4.11 -2.55
C SER A 276 1.66 -5.59 -2.34
N TYR A 277 1.47 -6.07 -1.10
CA TYR A 277 1.68 -7.47 -0.72
C TYR A 277 0.64 -8.40 -1.34
N VAL A 278 -0.65 -8.04 -1.28
CA VAL A 278 -1.74 -8.90 -1.76
C VAL A 278 -1.58 -9.23 -3.25
N VAL A 279 -1.14 -8.26 -4.06
CA VAL A 279 -0.85 -8.50 -5.48
C VAL A 279 0.30 -9.49 -5.64
N SER A 280 1.39 -9.35 -4.88
CA SER A 280 2.49 -10.33 -4.90
C SER A 280 2.00 -11.74 -4.55
N GLU A 281 1.19 -11.87 -3.50
CA GLU A 281 0.68 -13.16 -3.04
C GLU A 281 -0.25 -13.80 -4.08
N VAL A 282 -1.14 -13.02 -4.68
CA VAL A 282 -2.08 -13.50 -5.72
C VAL A 282 -1.34 -13.95 -6.98
N ILE A 283 -0.40 -13.17 -7.51
CA ILE A 283 0.31 -13.56 -8.75
C ILE A 283 1.15 -14.82 -8.56
N MET A 284 1.63 -15.10 -7.34
CA MET A 284 2.36 -16.33 -7.02
C MET A 284 1.49 -17.60 -7.16
N THR A 285 0.17 -17.49 -7.06
CA THR A 285 -0.75 -18.61 -7.32
C THR A 285 -0.89 -18.95 -8.80
N GLY A 286 -0.47 -18.06 -9.70
CA GLY A 286 -0.62 -18.23 -11.14
C GLY A 286 -2.01 -17.89 -11.70
N ILE A 287 -2.93 -17.34 -10.91
CA ILE A 287 -4.24 -16.89 -11.41
C ILE A 287 -4.10 -15.66 -12.33
N PRO A 288 -4.85 -15.55 -13.45
CA PRO A 288 -4.91 -14.31 -14.21
C PRO A 288 -5.37 -13.14 -13.34
N THR A 289 -4.70 -12.01 -13.47
CA THR A 289 -4.84 -10.90 -12.54
C THR A 289 -4.90 -9.56 -13.27
N VAL A 290 -5.84 -8.71 -12.88
CA VAL A 290 -6.15 -7.45 -13.55
C VAL A 290 -6.21 -6.30 -12.54
N CYS A 291 -5.65 -5.15 -12.88
CA CYS A 291 -5.74 -3.93 -12.08
C CYS A 291 -5.73 -2.65 -12.92
N PHE A 292 -6.04 -1.52 -12.29
CA PHE A 292 -5.81 -0.20 -12.88
C PHE A 292 -4.33 0.16 -12.93
N ASP A 293 -3.97 1.09 -13.83
CA ASP A 293 -2.61 1.58 -13.98
C ASP A 293 -2.19 2.55 -12.87
N VAL A 294 -2.04 2.02 -11.67
CA VAL A 294 -1.74 2.82 -10.48
C VAL A 294 -0.71 2.08 -9.61
N GLY A 295 0.34 2.79 -9.18
CA GLY A 295 1.28 2.33 -8.16
C GLY A 295 2.03 1.03 -8.43
N ALA A 296 2.57 0.46 -7.37
CA ALA A 296 3.34 -0.78 -7.40
C ALA A 296 2.51 -2.00 -7.82
N GLN A 297 1.19 -1.99 -7.59
CA GLN A 297 0.32 -3.07 -8.07
C GLN A 297 0.36 -3.20 -9.59
N ALA A 298 0.33 -2.07 -10.31
CA ALA A 298 0.38 -2.04 -11.76
C ALA A 298 1.77 -2.42 -12.29
N GLU A 299 2.84 -1.97 -11.63
CA GLU A 299 4.20 -2.40 -11.96
C GLU A 299 4.34 -3.93 -11.91
N LYS A 300 3.85 -4.55 -10.83
CA LYS A 300 3.88 -6.02 -10.67
C LYS A 300 3.04 -6.73 -11.73
N ILE A 301 1.83 -6.24 -11.97
CA ILE A 301 0.91 -6.87 -12.93
C ILE A 301 1.41 -6.72 -14.37
N ARG A 302 2.08 -5.62 -14.75
CA ARG A 302 2.75 -5.51 -16.06
C ARG A 302 3.85 -6.56 -16.26
N ASN A 303 4.60 -6.83 -15.20
CA ASN A 303 5.70 -7.81 -15.23
C ASN A 303 5.22 -9.26 -15.04
N TYR A 304 3.92 -9.46 -14.81
CA TYR A 304 3.32 -10.77 -14.63
C TYR A 304 2.73 -11.28 -15.95
N LYS A 305 3.12 -12.50 -16.37
CA LYS A 305 2.75 -13.09 -17.66
C LYS A 305 1.22 -13.17 -17.90
N LEU A 306 0.44 -13.43 -16.85
CA LEU A 306 -1.02 -13.47 -16.90
C LEU A 306 -1.66 -12.21 -16.29
N GLY A 307 -0.89 -11.14 -16.24
CA GLY A 307 -1.31 -9.83 -15.77
C GLY A 307 -1.87 -8.98 -16.89
N ARG A 308 -2.89 -8.17 -16.60
CA ARG A 308 -3.40 -7.15 -17.52
C ARG A 308 -3.69 -5.84 -16.80
N ILE A 309 -3.34 -4.74 -17.45
CA ILE A 309 -3.66 -3.39 -17.01
C ILE A 309 -4.94 -2.94 -17.71
N ILE A 310 -5.89 -2.42 -16.95
CA ILE A 310 -7.13 -1.88 -17.48
C ILE A 310 -6.84 -0.51 -18.12
N PRO A 311 -7.20 -0.29 -19.41
CA PRO A 311 -6.92 0.96 -20.11
C PRO A 311 -7.55 2.21 -19.49
N ASP A 312 -8.78 2.08 -18.98
CA ASP A 312 -9.55 3.18 -18.39
C ASP A 312 -10.55 2.67 -17.34
N MET A 313 -11.11 3.59 -16.55
CA MET A 313 -11.97 3.24 -15.41
C MET A 313 -13.41 2.88 -15.79
N SER A 314 -13.78 2.82 -17.08
CA SER A 314 -15.15 2.45 -17.47
C SER A 314 -15.43 0.97 -17.18
N ASN A 315 -16.65 0.67 -16.75
CA ASN A 315 -17.05 -0.71 -16.44
C ASN A 315 -16.93 -1.66 -17.64
N GLU A 316 -17.10 -1.14 -18.87
CA GLU A 316 -16.88 -1.91 -20.09
C GLU A 316 -15.41 -2.28 -20.27
N SER A 317 -14.49 -1.33 -20.07
CA SER A 317 -13.04 -1.56 -20.13
C SER A 317 -12.59 -2.55 -19.07
N VAL A 318 -13.11 -2.44 -17.84
CA VAL A 318 -12.88 -3.39 -16.74
C VAL A 318 -13.34 -4.80 -17.17
N LEU A 319 -14.59 -4.96 -17.62
CA LEU A 319 -15.14 -6.26 -18.00
C LEU A 319 -14.38 -6.89 -19.17
N ASN A 320 -14.10 -6.12 -20.23
CA ASN A 320 -13.39 -6.61 -21.41
C ASN A 320 -11.97 -7.08 -21.06
N THR A 321 -11.28 -6.35 -20.17
CA THR A 321 -9.94 -6.72 -19.70
C THR A 321 -9.97 -8.01 -18.86
N LEU A 322 -10.99 -8.18 -18.00
CA LEU A 322 -11.18 -9.41 -17.22
C LEU A 322 -11.44 -10.63 -18.11
N ILE A 323 -12.31 -10.50 -19.11
CA ILE A 323 -12.59 -11.56 -20.09
C ILE A 323 -11.32 -11.93 -20.85
N ALA A 324 -10.57 -10.94 -21.35
CA ALA A 324 -9.34 -11.17 -22.08
C ALA A 324 -8.28 -11.91 -21.22
N ALA A 325 -8.11 -11.50 -19.96
CA ALA A 325 -7.20 -12.15 -19.02
C ALA A 325 -7.60 -13.61 -18.71
N TYR A 326 -8.90 -13.85 -18.50
CA TYR A 326 -9.43 -15.19 -18.26
C TYR A 326 -9.23 -16.13 -19.46
N GLU A 327 -9.54 -15.67 -20.68
CA GLU A 327 -9.36 -16.48 -21.90
C GLU A 327 -7.89 -16.75 -22.23
N GLU A 328 -7.00 -15.80 -21.96
CA GLU A 328 -5.56 -16.07 -22.04
C GLU A 328 -5.11 -17.11 -21.01
N GLY A 329 -5.59 -17.00 -19.76
CA GLY A 329 -5.37 -18.00 -18.72
C GLY A 329 -5.76 -19.40 -19.18
N LYS A 330 -6.95 -19.55 -19.77
CA LYS A 330 -7.41 -20.84 -20.33
C LYS A 330 -6.46 -21.39 -21.39
N LYS A 331 -6.02 -20.54 -22.33
CA LYS A 331 -5.05 -20.93 -23.37
C LYS A 331 -3.71 -21.34 -22.77
N PHE A 332 -3.23 -20.58 -21.79
CA PHE A 332 -1.97 -20.85 -21.11
C PHE A 332 -2.00 -22.20 -20.37
N TYR A 333 -2.97 -22.41 -19.48
CA TYR A 333 -3.06 -23.64 -18.68
C TYR A 333 -3.38 -24.88 -19.53
N LYS A 334 -4.18 -24.73 -20.59
CA LYS A 334 -4.38 -25.81 -21.57
C LYS A 334 -3.05 -26.21 -22.24
N LYS A 335 -2.20 -25.25 -22.60
CA LYS A 335 -0.90 -25.54 -23.23
C LYS A 335 0.11 -26.15 -22.26
N VAL A 336 0.14 -25.69 -21.01
CA VAL A 336 1.11 -26.15 -20.01
C VAL A 336 0.77 -27.55 -19.48
N TYR A 337 -0.51 -27.87 -19.30
CA TYR A 337 -0.94 -29.09 -18.60
C TYR A 337 -1.74 -30.09 -19.46
N LYS A 338 -1.99 -29.82 -20.75
CA LYS A 338 -2.53 -30.84 -21.70
C LYS A 338 -1.48 -31.36 -22.69
N CYS A 339 -0.21 -31.47 -22.29
CA CYS A 339 0.71 -32.37 -22.98
C CYS A 339 0.43 -33.81 -22.50
N GLU A 340 -0.64 -34.40 -23.04
CA GLU A 340 -0.82 -35.86 -23.15
C GLU A 340 -0.85 -36.22 -24.64
#